data_AF-A0A2D8NL37-F1
#
_entry.id   AF-A0A2D8NL37-F1
#
_cell.length_a   1.000
_cell.length_b   1.000
_cell.length_c   1.000
_cell.angle_alpha   90.00
_cell.angle_beta   90.00
_cell.angle_gamma   90.00
#
_symmetry.space_group_name_H-M   'P 1'
#
loop_
_entity.id
_entity.type
_entity.pdbx_description
1 polymer ?
#
loop_
_entity_poly.entity_id
_entity_poly.type
_entity_poly.pdbx_seq_one_letter_code
_entity_poly.pdbx_strand_id
1 'polypeptide(L)'
;MKTLDGQELTWDAATEPVGSALRIAPAFVATATDAALGVKTTLTARYVRGEGRYVIKVVTNTAIREDVEVNYPTVAKVGMQAIVQMAAPRCIFLTLEDEDDPNATWLSVDQLTTSGGRILPPMLAAEVVKRGAGEARMEVVELLYGSAALAGLPPAKLLQQELGIPHRTASQWIIDARKAGRLEGMKYHAGRPAGG
;
A
#
# COMPACT_ATOMS: atom_id res chain seq x y z
N MET A 1 -9.39 -9.43 4.24
CA MET A 1 -9.13 -9.14 2.81
C MET A 1 -9.17 -10.48 2.11
N LYS A 2 -9.69 -10.60 0.88
CA LYS A 2 -9.84 -11.94 0.28
C LYS A 2 -8.90 -12.15 -0.91
N THR A 3 -8.44 -13.39 -1.08
CA THR A 3 -7.86 -13.86 -2.35
C THR A 3 -8.96 -13.93 -3.42
N LEU A 4 -8.59 -14.17 -4.67
CA LEU A 4 -9.57 -14.31 -5.77
C LEU A 4 -10.51 -15.51 -5.58
N ASP A 5 -10.04 -16.54 -4.89
CA ASP A 5 -10.81 -17.75 -4.57
C ASP A 5 -11.65 -17.59 -3.29
N GLY A 6 -11.67 -16.39 -2.68
CA GLY A 6 -12.52 -16.07 -1.53
C GLY A 6 -11.94 -16.44 -0.16
N GLN A 7 -10.71 -16.95 -0.09
CA GLN A 7 -10.01 -17.24 1.16
C GLN A 7 -9.53 -15.94 1.82
N GLU A 8 -9.35 -15.93 3.15
CA GLU A 8 -8.66 -14.80 3.80
C GLU A 8 -7.23 -14.68 3.25
N LEU A 9 -6.82 -13.45 3.02
CA LEU A 9 -5.51 -13.12 2.49
C LEU A 9 -4.49 -13.13 3.64
N THR A 10 -3.54 -14.07 3.55
CA THR A 10 -2.37 -14.20 4.43
C THR A 10 -1.09 -13.97 3.63
N TRP A 11 0.06 -14.02 4.31
CA TRP A 11 1.37 -13.86 3.67
C TRP A 11 1.64 -14.95 2.60
N ASP A 12 1.09 -16.16 2.74
CA ASP A 12 1.23 -17.24 1.73
C ASP A 12 0.71 -16.84 0.35
N ALA A 13 -0.28 -15.92 0.31
CA ALA A 13 -0.83 -15.40 -0.93
C ALA A 13 0.05 -14.29 -1.55
N ALA A 14 1.07 -13.81 -0.85
CA ALA A 14 1.96 -12.73 -1.24
C ALA A 14 3.12 -13.22 -2.13
N THR A 15 2.80 -13.77 -3.29
CA THR A 15 3.77 -14.46 -4.14
C THR A 15 4.57 -13.56 -5.08
N GLU A 16 4.19 -12.28 -5.25
CA GLU A 16 4.90 -11.37 -6.15
C GLU A 16 5.97 -10.57 -5.39
N PRO A 17 7.26 -10.69 -5.75
CA PRO A 17 8.31 -9.86 -5.19
C PRO A 17 8.27 -8.44 -5.79
N VAL A 18 8.39 -7.44 -4.91
CA VAL A 18 8.50 -6.03 -5.30
C VAL A 18 9.64 -5.39 -4.52
N GLY A 19 10.60 -4.81 -5.25
CA GLY A 19 11.89 -4.45 -4.67
C GLY A 19 12.62 -5.68 -4.11
N SER A 20 13.51 -5.41 -3.16
CA SER A 20 14.26 -6.38 -2.38
C SER A 20 13.54 -6.84 -1.11
N ALA A 21 12.71 -6.00 -0.49
CA ALA A 21 12.16 -6.27 0.84
C ALA A 21 10.67 -6.70 0.88
N LEU A 22 9.91 -6.46 -0.18
CA LEU A 22 8.45 -6.63 -0.13
C LEU A 22 7.98 -7.85 -0.92
N ARG A 23 6.98 -8.51 -0.36
CA ARG A 23 6.16 -9.52 -1.01
C ARG A 23 4.72 -9.02 -1.04
N ILE A 24 4.06 -9.13 -2.19
CA ILE A 24 2.70 -8.63 -2.35
C ILE A 24 1.78 -9.71 -2.90
N ALA A 25 0.51 -9.66 -2.51
CA ALA A 25 -0.50 -10.48 -3.16
C ALA A 25 -0.67 -9.99 -4.61
N PRO A 26 -0.52 -10.83 -5.65
CA PRO A 26 -0.65 -10.40 -7.05
C PRO A 26 -2.04 -9.80 -7.36
N ALA A 27 -3.06 -10.24 -6.61
CA ALA A 27 -4.42 -9.74 -6.69
C ALA A 27 -5.15 -9.91 -5.35
N PHE A 28 -6.17 -9.09 -5.12
CA PHE A 28 -7.04 -9.21 -3.96
C PHE A 28 -8.47 -8.73 -4.26
N VAL A 29 -9.40 -9.16 -3.42
CA VAL A 29 -10.77 -8.66 -3.36
C VAL A 29 -10.97 -7.85 -2.08
N ALA A 30 -11.40 -6.61 -2.24
CA ALA A 30 -11.75 -5.70 -1.15
C ALA A 30 -13.25 -5.44 -1.14
N THR A 31 -13.84 -5.38 0.05
CA THR A 31 -15.23 -4.99 0.23
C THR A 31 -15.30 -3.85 1.23
N ALA A 32 -16.03 -2.79 0.90
CA ALA A 32 -16.34 -1.69 1.79
C ALA A 32 -17.83 -1.39 1.75
N THR A 33 -18.39 -1.01 2.89
CA THR A 33 -19.78 -0.59 3.02
C THR A 33 -19.82 0.89 3.36
N ASP A 34 -20.46 1.68 2.50
CA ASP A 34 -20.81 3.06 2.81
C ASP A 34 -22.24 3.09 3.36
N ALA A 35 -22.35 3.17 4.69
CA ALA A 35 -23.64 3.19 5.36
C ALA A 35 -24.42 4.49 5.09
N ALA A 36 -23.75 5.61 4.79
CA ALA A 36 -24.45 6.85 4.46
C ALA A 36 -25.07 6.75 3.06
N LEU A 37 -24.28 6.31 2.08
CA LEU A 37 -24.72 6.10 0.70
C LEU A 37 -25.67 4.90 0.55
N GLY A 38 -25.61 3.93 1.48
CA GLY A 38 -26.41 2.70 1.42
C GLY A 38 -25.94 1.73 0.34
N VAL A 39 -24.63 1.73 0.06
CA VAL A 39 -24.02 0.91 -0.99
C VAL A 39 -22.86 0.09 -0.42
N LYS A 40 -22.87 -1.20 -0.71
CA LYS A 40 -21.72 -2.08 -0.55
C LYS A 40 -20.96 -2.15 -1.87
N THR A 41 -19.67 -1.89 -1.81
CA THR A 41 -18.76 -1.93 -2.96
C THR A 41 -17.77 -3.06 -2.76
N THR A 42 -17.75 -4.00 -3.71
CA THR A 42 -16.71 -5.03 -3.81
C THR A 42 -15.86 -4.74 -5.03
N LEU A 43 -14.54 -4.73 -4.89
CA LEU A 43 -13.63 -4.56 -6.01
C LEU A 43 -12.58 -5.66 -6.05
N THR A 44 -12.10 -5.94 -7.25
CA THR A 44 -10.90 -6.75 -7.49
C THR A 44 -9.79 -5.85 -7.97
N ALA A 45 -8.68 -5.83 -7.23
CA ALA A 45 -7.46 -5.15 -7.61
C ALA A 45 -6.41 -6.17 -8.06
N ARG A 46 -5.66 -5.85 -9.11
CA ARG A 46 -4.51 -6.65 -9.58
C ARG A 46 -3.28 -5.77 -9.66
N TYR A 47 -2.16 -6.26 -9.17
CA TYR A 47 -0.88 -5.60 -9.39
C TYR A 47 -0.52 -5.67 -10.87
N VAL A 48 -0.11 -4.54 -11.44
CA VAL A 48 0.34 -4.45 -12.81
C VAL A 48 1.75 -3.90 -12.81
N ARG A 49 2.75 -4.75 -13.07
CA ARG A 49 4.17 -4.40 -12.99
C ARG A 49 4.56 -3.21 -13.86
N GLY A 50 3.98 -3.10 -15.06
CA GLY A 50 4.18 -1.94 -15.96
C GLY A 50 3.69 -0.63 -15.35
N GLU A 51 2.59 -0.68 -14.59
CA GLU A 51 2.00 0.47 -13.88
C GLU A 51 2.64 0.70 -12.51
N GLY A 52 3.32 -0.30 -11.96
CA GLY A 52 3.99 -0.30 -10.66
C GLY A 52 3.06 -0.10 -9.46
N ARG A 53 1.79 -0.53 -9.59
CA ARG A 53 0.74 -0.39 -8.58
C ARG A 53 -0.40 -1.39 -8.78
N TYR A 54 -1.28 -1.46 -7.79
CA TYR A 54 -2.59 -2.10 -7.94
C TYR A 54 -3.52 -1.29 -8.84
N VAL A 55 -4.17 -1.98 -9.78
CA VAL A 55 -5.17 -1.43 -10.69
C VAL A 55 -6.50 -2.14 -10.44
N ILE A 56 -7.57 -1.37 -10.29
CA ILE A 56 -8.94 -1.91 -10.17
C ILE A 56 -9.33 -2.52 -11.51
N LYS A 57 -9.70 -3.81 -11.50
CA LYS A 57 -10.11 -4.55 -12.70
C LYS A 57 -11.59 -4.85 -12.75
N VAL A 58 -12.22 -5.01 -11.58
CA VAL A 58 -13.65 -5.31 -11.44
C VAL A 58 -14.19 -4.50 -10.27
N VAL A 59 -15.40 -3.97 -10.43
CA VAL A 59 -16.17 -3.31 -9.36
C VAL A 59 -17.61 -3.79 -9.43
N THR A 60 -18.13 -4.18 -8.28
CA THR A 60 -19.53 -4.54 -8.07
C THR A 60 -20.09 -3.64 -6.99
N ASN A 61 -21.15 -2.89 -7.32
CA ASN A 61 -21.90 -2.08 -6.37
C ASN A 61 -23.24 -2.75 -6.09
N THR A 62 -23.61 -2.82 -4.81
CA THR A 62 -24.88 -3.44 -4.38
C THR A 62 -25.55 -2.51 -3.40
N ALA A 63 -26.80 -2.12 -3.69
CA ALA A 63 -27.64 -1.43 -2.71
C ALA A 63 -27.86 -2.35 -1.51
N ILE A 64 -27.74 -1.80 -0.30
CA ILE A 64 -28.00 -2.53 0.95
C ILE A 64 -29.25 -2.03 1.67
N ARG A 65 -29.95 -1.06 1.08
CA ARG A 65 -31.26 -0.57 1.52
C ARG A 65 -32.21 -0.51 0.34
N GLU A 66 -33.50 -0.63 0.60
CA GLU A 66 -34.56 -0.63 -0.41
C GLU A 66 -34.79 0.75 -1.05
N ASP A 67 -34.46 1.82 -0.33
CA ASP A 67 -34.61 3.22 -0.79
C ASP A 67 -33.47 3.70 -1.69
N VAL A 68 -32.47 2.85 -1.95
CA VAL A 68 -31.27 3.20 -2.72
C VAL A 68 -31.27 2.51 -4.08
N GLU A 69 -31.21 3.33 -5.13
CA GLU A 69 -30.98 2.86 -6.50
C GLU A 69 -29.47 2.90 -6.85
N VAL A 70 -28.95 1.79 -7.38
CA VAL A 70 -27.57 1.73 -7.93
C VAL A 70 -27.60 2.26 -9.37
N ASN A 71 -27.40 3.56 -9.51
CA ASN A 71 -27.32 4.26 -10.80
C ASN A 71 -26.03 5.13 -10.85
N TYR A 72 -25.84 5.87 -11.95
CA TYR A 72 -24.63 6.70 -12.13
C TYR A 72 -24.41 7.72 -11.00
N PRO A 73 -25.41 8.55 -10.60
CA PRO A 73 -25.26 9.47 -9.47
C PRO A 73 -24.81 8.81 -8.16
N THR A 74 -25.31 7.61 -7.87
CA THR A 74 -24.92 6.85 -6.67
C THR A 74 -23.49 6.33 -6.80
N VAL A 75 -23.16 5.66 -7.91
CA VAL A 75 -21.83 5.06 -8.13
C VAL A 75 -20.73 6.13 -8.20
N ALA A 76 -21.01 7.30 -8.74
CA ALA A 76 -20.05 8.41 -8.80
C ALA A 76 -19.59 8.92 -7.43
N LYS A 77 -20.37 8.67 -6.37
CA LYS A 77 -20.04 9.04 -4.99
C LYS A 77 -19.21 7.97 -4.27
N VAL A 78 -19.09 6.77 -4.84
CA VAL A 78 -18.32 5.67 -4.24
C VAL A 78 -16.82 5.97 -4.37
N GLY A 79 -16.14 6.08 -3.23
CA GLY A 79 -14.70 6.29 -3.16
C GLY A 79 -13.87 5.03 -3.50
N MET A 80 -13.95 4.52 -4.73
CA MET A 80 -13.27 3.26 -5.12
C MET A 80 -11.76 3.27 -4.85
N GLN A 81 -11.10 4.40 -5.11
CA GLN A 81 -9.67 4.56 -4.84
C GLN A 81 -9.36 4.49 -3.33
N ALA A 82 -10.25 5.01 -2.47
CA ALA A 82 -10.08 4.95 -1.02
C ALA A 82 -10.18 3.51 -0.52
N ILE A 83 -11.02 2.68 -1.13
CA ILE A 83 -11.11 1.24 -0.80
C ILE A 83 -9.77 0.55 -1.09
N VAL A 84 -9.14 0.82 -2.24
CA VAL A 84 -7.81 0.27 -2.55
C VAL A 84 -6.75 0.79 -1.58
N GLN A 85 -6.75 2.08 -1.26
CA GLN A 85 -5.82 2.69 -0.32
C GLN A 85 -5.89 2.07 1.09
N MET A 86 -7.10 1.72 1.56
CA MET A 86 -7.29 1.03 2.83
C MET A 86 -6.94 -0.46 2.76
N ALA A 87 -7.17 -1.10 1.61
CA ALA A 87 -6.99 -2.54 1.43
C ALA A 87 -5.53 -2.95 1.17
N ALA A 88 -4.81 -2.16 0.37
CA ALA A 88 -3.48 -2.50 -0.11
C ALA A 88 -2.45 -2.74 1.00
N PRO A 89 -2.38 -1.97 2.11
CA PRO A 89 -1.45 -2.25 3.21
C PRO A 89 -1.61 -3.65 3.83
N ARG A 90 -2.80 -4.25 3.75
CA ARG A 90 -3.08 -5.62 4.22
C ARG A 90 -2.65 -6.70 3.23
N CYS A 91 -2.19 -6.30 2.05
CA CYS A 91 -1.79 -7.18 0.95
C CYS A 91 -0.29 -7.07 0.65
N ILE A 92 0.44 -6.27 1.42
CA ILE A 92 1.89 -6.04 1.31
C ILE A 92 2.51 -6.60 2.58
N PHE A 93 3.44 -7.52 2.41
CA PHE A 93 4.08 -8.27 3.48
C PHE A 93 5.60 -8.11 3.43
N LEU A 94 6.20 -8.26 4.60
CA LEU A 94 7.64 -8.36 4.76
C LEU A 94 7.96 -9.25 5.96
N THR A 95 9.18 -9.75 5.98
CA THR A 95 9.79 -10.40 7.14
C THR A 95 11.08 -9.67 7.48
N LEU A 96 11.45 -9.67 8.76
CA LEU A 96 12.76 -9.19 9.23
C LEU A 96 13.76 -10.35 9.37
N GLU A 97 13.28 -11.58 9.14
CA GLU A 97 14.02 -12.83 9.22
C GLU A 97 14.39 -13.29 7.80
N ASP A 98 15.07 -14.42 7.68
CA ASP A 98 15.36 -15.02 6.37
C ASP A 98 14.05 -15.42 5.67
N GLU A 99 13.87 -15.04 4.42
CA GLU A 99 12.66 -15.37 3.66
C GLU A 99 12.52 -16.89 3.42
N ASP A 100 13.64 -17.60 3.37
CA ASP A 100 13.66 -19.05 3.17
C ASP A 100 13.43 -19.83 4.49
N ASP A 101 13.37 -19.16 5.65
CA ASP A 101 13.03 -19.80 6.93
C ASP A 101 11.53 -20.13 6.97
N PRO A 102 11.14 -21.42 7.05
CA PRO A 102 9.73 -21.80 7.12
C PRO A 102 9.02 -21.30 8.39
N ASN A 103 9.77 -20.87 9.41
CA ASN A 103 9.23 -20.28 10.64
C ASN A 103 9.26 -18.74 10.62
N ALA A 104 9.63 -18.12 9.49
CA ALA A 104 9.74 -16.68 9.37
C ALA A 104 8.42 -15.98 9.74
N THR A 105 8.51 -14.96 10.58
CA THR A 105 7.34 -14.15 10.94
C THR A 105 7.07 -13.09 9.88
N TRP A 106 6.05 -13.33 9.07
CA TRP A 106 5.57 -12.37 8.07
C TRP A 106 4.56 -11.39 8.66
N LEU A 107 4.79 -10.10 8.42
CA LEU A 107 3.91 -9.02 8.85
C LEU A 107 3.42 -8.24 7.65
N SER A 108 2.13 -7.95 7.63
CA SER A 108 1.58 -6.97 6.68
C SER A 108 1.95 -5.54 7.10
N VAL A 109 2.02 -4.63 6.13
CA VAL A 109 2.22 -3.20 6.39
C VAL A 109 1.12 -2.64 7.32
N ASP A 110 -0.12 -3.11 7.19
CA ASP A 110 -1.22 -2.75 8.09
C ASP A 110 -0.90 -3.12 9.56
N GLN A 111 -0.34 -4.30 9.81
CA GLN A 111 0.06 -4.76 11.14
C GLN A 111 1.21 -3.94 11.73
N LEU A 112 2.12 -3.46 10.89
CA LEU A 112 3.19 -2.54 11.32
C LEU A 112 2.61 -1.18 11.73
N THR A 113 1.65 -0.66 10.98
CA THR A 113 1.04 0.65 11.31
C THR A 113 0.09 0.61 12.51
N THR A 114 -0.59 -0.51 12.77
CA THR A 114 -1.59 -0.61 13.85
C THR A 114 -0.99 -0.82 15.25
N SER A 115 0.27 -1.24 15.35
CA SER A 115 0.96 -1.48 16.62
C SER A 115 1.55 -0.21 17.26
N GLY A 116 1.58 0.92 16.54
CA GLY A 116 2.07 2.21 17.08
C GLY A 116 1.81 3.45 16.23
N GLY A 117 0.96 3.35 15.20
CA GLY A 117 0.69 4.44 14.25
C GLY A 117 1.86 4.77 13.32
N ARG A 118 2.91 3.95 13.32
CA ARG A 118 4.14 4.12 12.53
C ARG A 118 4.64 2.79 12.03
N ILE A 119 5.19 2.76 10.83
CA ILE A 119 5.88 1.59 10.29
C ILE A 119 7.20 1.38 11.04
N LEU A 120 7.92 2.47 11.36
CA LEU A 120 9.22 2.40 12.03
C LEU A 120 9.11 2.81 13.50
N PRO A 121 9.73 2.04 14.42
CA PRO A 121 9.93 2.50 15.79
C PRO A 121 10.70 3.84 15.82
N PRO A 122 10.35 4.82 16.67
CA PRO A 122 10.99 6.13 16.69
C PRO A 122 12.51 6.11 16.86
N MET A 123 13.03 5.14 17.62
CA MET A 123 14.48 4.97 17.80
C MET A 123 15.18 4.58 16.50
N LEU A 124 14.58 3.67 15.72
CA LEU A 124 15.12 3.26 14.43
C LEU A 124 15.08 4.41 13.42
N ALA A 125 13.95 5.12 13.36
CA ALA A 125 13.81 6.30 12.51
C ALA A 125 14.88 7.36 12.82
N ALA A 126 15.12 7.65 14.12
CA ALA A 126 16.15 8.59 14.54
C ALA A 126 17.55 8.13 14.15
N GLU A 127 17.85 6.83 14.26
CA GLU A 127 19.15 6.27 13.89
C GLU A 127 19.41 6.35 12.38
N VAL A 128 18.41 6.05 11.56
CA VAL A 128 18.47 6.16 10.08
C VAL A 128 18.75 7.60 9.64
N VAL A 129 18.14 8.58 10.33
CA VAL A 129 18.37 9.99 10.06
C VAL A 129 19.77 10.41 10.51
N LYS A 130 20.19 9.99 11.72
CA LYS A 130 21.46 10.38 12.34
C LYS A 130 22.70 9.81 11.66
N ARG A 131 22.70 8.50 11.33
CA ARG A 131 23.90 7.80 10.86
C ARG A 131 24.26 8.02 9.39
N GLY A 132 23.48 8.80 8.65
CA GLY A 132 23.91 9.21 7.31
C GLY A 132 23.68 8.14 6.23
N ALA A 133 23.97 8.50 4.98
CA ALA A 133 23.62 7.75 3.77
C ALA A 133 24.33 6.39 3.72
N GLY A 134 23.56 5.30 3.78
CA GLY A 134 24.06 3.94 3.67
C GLY A 134 22.94 2.97 3.32
N GLU A 135 23.25 1.69 3.20
CA GLU A 135 22.29 0.65 2.81
C GLU A 135 21.03 0.64 3.69
N ALA A 136 21.18 0.76 5.01
CA ALA A 136 20.06 0.82 5.94
C ALA A 136 19.07 1.97 5.64
N ARG A 137 19.55 3.12 5.14
CA ARG A 137 18.66 4.20 4.69
C ARG A 137 17.92 3.80 3.43
N MET A 138 18.61 3.17 2.48
CA MET A 138 18.02 2.76 1.21
C MET A 138 16.94 1.70 1.42
N GLU A 139 17.18 0.74 2.31
CA GLU A 139 16.19 -0.27 2.73
C GLU A 139 14.96 0.39 3.36
N VAL A 140 15.16 1.34 4.29
CA VAL A 140 14.05 2.07 4.91
C VAL A 140 13.28 2.91 3.89
N VAL A 141 13.97 3.59 2.98
CA VAL A 141 13.34 4.37 1.91
C VAL A 141 12.54 3.44 1.00
N GLU A 142 13.09 2.29 0.65
CA GLU A 142 12.42 1.29 -0.17
C GLU A 142 11.16 0.75 0.49
N LEU A 143 11.25 0.35 1.76
CA LEU A 143 10.12 -0.11 2.57
C LEU A 143 9.00 0.92 2.62
N LEU A 144 9.33 2.16 3.03
CA LEU A 144 8.35 3.23 3.14
C LEU A 144 7.80 3.64 1.78
N TYR A 145 8.64 3.68 0.75
CA TYR A 145 8.21 4.01 -0.60
C TYR A 145 7.24 2.95 -1.14
N GLY A 146 7.60 1.66 -1.04
CA GLY A 146 6.77 0.57 -1.53
C GLY A 146 5.43 0.50 -0.81
N SER A 147 5.44 0.59 0.52
CA SER A 147 4.23 0.65 1.35
C SER A 147 3.26 1.74 0.89
N ALA A 148 3.76 2.97 0.67
CA ALA A 148 2.94 4.08 0.22
C ALA A 148 2.53 3.96 -1.25
N ALA A 149 3.48 3.69 -2.15
CA ALA A 149 3.25 3.69 -3.59
C ALA A 149 2.26 2.60 -4.01
N LEU A 150 2.40 1.39 -3.46
CA LEU A 150 1.48 0.28 -3.72
C LEU A 150 0.09 0.55 -3.15
N ALA A 151 0.00 1.26 -2.03
CA ALA A 151 -1.26 1.75 -1.50
C ALA A 151 -1.83 2.95 -2.28
N GLY A 152 -1.11 3.53 -3.25
CA GLY A 152 -1.54 4.73 -3.95
C GLY A 152 -1.55 5.98 -3.06
N LEU A 153 -0.68 6.03 -2.04
CA LEU A 153 -0.46 7.14 -1.14
C LEU A 153 0.85 7.87 -1.50
N PRO A 154 0.96 9.20 -1.25
CA PRO A 154 2.17 9.95 -1.59
C PRO A 154 3.39 9.49 -0.77
N PRO A 155 4.43 8.87 -1.39
CA PRO A 155 5.55 8.30 -0.64
C PRO A 155 6.36 9.33 0.12
N ALA A 156 6.62 10.49 -0.49
CA ALA A 156 7.34 11.58 0.17
C ALA A 156 6.64 12.02 1.47
N LYS A 157 5.30 12.03 1.49
CA LYS A 157 4.53 12.39 2.70
C LYS A 157 4.72 11.36 3.80
N LEU A 158 4.69 10.06 3.47
CA LEU A 158 4.93 9.00 4.44
C LEU A 158 6.36 9.07 5.01
N LEU A 159 7.38 9.26 4.15
CA LEU A 159 8.76 9.43 4.60
C LEU A 159 8.93 10.61 5.56
N GLN A 160 8.28 11.75 5.29
CA GLN A 160 8.31 12.90 6.19
C GLN A 160 7.71 12.57 7.57
N GLN A 161 6.59 11.85 7.59
CA GLN A 161 5.89 11.51 8.82
C GLN A 161 6.67 10.49 9.67
N GLU A 162 7.18 9.43 9.03
CA GLU A 162 7.91 8.36 9.68
C GLU A 162 9.28 8.83 10.21
N LEU A 163 10.01 9.57 9.39
CA LEU A 163 11.41 9.94 9.67
C LEU A 163 11.56 11.34 10.26
N GLY A 164 10.50 12.15 10.32
CA GLY A 164 10.57 13.53 10.82
C GLY A 164 11.45 14.46 9.97
N ILE A 165 11.59 14.16 8.67
CA ILE A 165 12.46 14.90 7.75
C ILE A 165 11.68 15.90 6.87
N PRO A 166 12.33 16.96 6.35
CA PRO A 166 11.70 17.87 5.38
C PRO A 166 11.31 17.19 4.06
N HIS A 167 10.29 17.73 3.38
CA HIS A 167 9.80 17.20 2.09
C HIS A 167 10.90 17.11 1.02
N ARG A 168 11.75 18.13 0.95
CA ARG A 168 12.88 18.17 0.00
C ARG A 168 13.85 17.02 0.25
N THR A 169 14.13 16.71 1.52
CA THR A 169 15.00 15.61 1.92
C THR A 169 14.39 14.26 1.56
N ALA A 170 13.10 14.05 1.89
CA ALA A 170 12.37 12.85 1.51
C ALA A 170 12.37 12.63 -0.01
N SER A 171 12.12 13.69 -0.79
CA SER A 171 12.13 13.65 -2.25
C SER A 171 13.52 13.32 -2.81
N GLN A 172 14.57 13.92 -2.25
CA GLN A 172 15.95 13.62 -2.66
C GLN A 172 16.30 12.15 -2.41
N TRP A 173 15.95 11.61 -1.24
CA TRP A 173 16.22 10.20 -0.92
C TRP A 173 15.46 9.23 -1.82
N ILE A 174 14.22 9.56 -2.21
CA ILE A 174 13.47 8.78 -3.20
C ILE A 174 14.16 8.81 -4.57
N ILE A 175 14.69 9.97 -4.99
CA ILE A 175 15.44 10.09 -6.25
C ILE A 175 16.70 9.23 -6.19
N ASP A 176 17.44 9.26 -5.09
CA ASP A 176 18.67 8.50 -4.92
C ASP A 176 18.38 6.98 -4.91
N ALA A 177 17.35 6.54 -4.17
CA ALA A 177 16.87 5.15 -4.18
C ALA A 177 16.44 4.68 -5.58
N ARG A 178 15.76 5.55 -6.34
CA ARG A 178 15.36 5.25 -7.72
C ARG A 178 16.57 5.10 -8.65
N LYS A 179 17.55 5.99 -8.54
CA LYS A 179 18.79 5.91 -9.33
C LYS A 179 19.59 4.64 -9.02
N ALA A 180 19.51 4.17 -7.77
CA ALA A 180 20.12 2.92 -7.33
C ALA A 180 19.32 1.65 -7.71
N GLY A 181 18.20 1.78 -8.44
CA GLY A 181 17.38 0.63 -8.86
C GLY A 181 16.50 0.01 -7.77
N ARG A 182 16.56 0.52 -6.53
CA ARG A 182 15.81 -0.02 -5.36
C ARG A 182 14.29 0.06 -5.51
N LEU A 183 13.81 1.01 -6.31
CA LEU A 183 12.37 1.28 -6.47
C LEU A 183 11.77 0.59 -7.70
N GLU A 184 12.42 -0.45 -8.24
CA GLU A 184 11.91 -1.20 -9.39
C GLU A 184 10.56 -1.87 -9.08
N GLY A 185 9.64 -1.84 -10.05
CA GLY A 185 8.27 -2.33 -9.86
C GLY A 185 7.37 -1.39 -9.03
N MET A 186 7.91 -0.31 -8.45
CA MET A 186 7.12 0.61 -7.62
C MET A 186 6.98 1.97 -8.31
N LYS A 187 5.74 2.33 -8.64
CA LYS A 187 5.42 3.63 -9.24
C LYS A 187 4.27 4.28 -8.50
N TYR A 188 4.60 5.39 -7.85
CA TYR A 188 3.58 6.31 -7.40
C TYR A 188 3.18 7.25 -8.53
N HIS A 189 1.96 7.10 -9.01
CA HIS A 189 1.31 8.12 -9.83
C HIS A 189 0.60 9.06 -8.88
N ALA A 190 1.07 10.31 -8.80
CA ALA A 190 0.30 11.36 -8.15
C ALA A 190 -1.06 11.38 -8.84
N GLY A 191 -2.10 10.89 -8.15
CA GLY A 191 -3.45 11.07 -8.60
C GLY A 191 -3.61 12.54 -8.85
N ARG A 192 -3.89 12.92 -10.10
CA ARG A 192 -4.32 14.28 -10.39
C ARG A 192 -5.50 14.49 -9.42
N PRO A 193 -5.51 15.56 -8.58
CA PRO A 193 -6.72 15.91 -7.88
C PRO A 193 -7.84 15.91 -8.93
N ALA A 194 -9.00 15.35 -8.60
CA ALA A 194 -10.18 15.58 -9.41
C ALA A 194 -10.39 17.10 -9.43
N GLY A 195 -9.84 17.76 -10.44
CA GLY A 195 -10.04 19.17 -10.70
C GLY A 195 -11.41 19.30 -11.31
N GLY A 196 -12.31 19.88 -10.54
CA GLY A 196 -13.69 20.23 -10.89
C GLY A 196 -14.30 20.97 -9.72
#